data_AF-A0A3D2N339-F1
#
_entry.id   AF-A0A3D2N339-F1
#
_cell.length_a   1.000
_cell.length_b   1.000
_cell.length_c   1.000
_cell.angle_alpha   90.00
_cell.angle_beta   90.00
_cell.angle_gamma   90.00
#
_symmetry.space_group_name_H-M   'P 1'
#
loop_
_entity.id
_entity.type
_entity.pdbx_description
1 polymer ?
#
loop_
_entity_poly.entity_id
_entity_poly.type
_entity_poly.pdbx_seq_one_letter_code
_entity_poly.pdbx_strand_id
1 'polypeptide(L)'
;NWDTEKYDTYYYPAIWKTQTSKKPIGLDHKVALGKDGISLNDFYANYASTEGSNLDGGKKAHQNEPIDEPSVVEGLKYTPADSSVKLTWTAVSGAEAYAVYRKNGSSWAKVAETTSASYTLTGLTAGTNYQVAVVVKENGKWNLDYSNAITVTPNKADTNNLYPVVQTQVKNGKIGFKWN
;
A
#
# COMPACT_ATOMS: atom_id res chain seq x y z
N ASN A 1 26.39 34.15 -5.22
CA ASN A 1 27.36 33.85 -6.28
C ASN A 1 27.60 32.37 -6.35
N TRP A 2 26.99 31.73 -7.34
CA TRP A 2 27.34 30.37 -7.73
C TRP A 2 28.71 30.42 -8.39
N ASP A 3 29.69 29.77 -7.78
CA ASP A 3 31.03 29.64 -8.35
C ASP A 3 31.02 28.48 -9.34
N THR A 4 30.80 28.84 -10.61
CA THR A 4 30.64 27.90 -11.71
C THR A 4 31.92 27.10 -11.96
N GLU A 5 33.09 27.72 -11.75
CA GLU A 5 34.39 27.08 -11.95
C GLU A 5 34.67 26.03 -10.87
N LYS A 6 34.32 26.34 -9.61
CA LYS A 6 34.39 25.38 -8.52
C LYS A 6 33.40 24.22 -8.72
N TYR A 7 32.19 24.50 -9.22
CA TYR A 7 31.19 23.48 -9.51
C TYR A 7 31.65 22.53 -10.63
N ASP A 8 32.09 23.07 -11.77
CA ASP A 8 32.48 22.29 -12.94
C ASP A 8 33.77 21.48 -12.70
N THR A 9 34.70 22.04 -11.92
CA THR A 9 36.01 21.42 -11.68
C THR A 9 35.99 20.36 -10.59
N TYR A 10 35.26 20.60 -9.49
CA TYR A 10 35.34 19.74 -8.30
C TYR A 10 34.09 18.92 -8.06
N TYR A 11 32.91 19.47 -8.33
CA TYR A 11 31.64 18.80 -8.00
C TYR A 11 31.07 18.03 -9.18
N TYR A 12 31.06 18.62 -10.38
CA TYR A 12 30.52 18.02 -11.61
C TYR A 12 31.17 16.68 -12.06
N PRO A 13 32.47 16.43 -11.83
CA PRO A 13 33.07 15.13 -12.14
C PRO A 13 32.63 14.04 -11.14
N ALA A 14 32.34 14.42 -9.90
CA ALA A 14 31.96 13.52 -8.80
C ALA A 14 30.45 13.18 -8.78
N ILE A 15 29.64 13.91 -9.56
CA ILE A 15 28.21 13.62 -9.68
C ILE A 15 28.02 12.31 -10.45
N TRP A 16 27.17 11.45 -9.90
CA TRP A 16 26.70 10.26 -10.57
C TRP A 16 25.87 10.63 -11.79
N LYS A 17 26.23 10.09 -12.96
CA LYS A 17 25.59 10.40 -14.24
C LYS A 17 25.57 9.21 -15.18
N THR A 18 24.67 9.27 -16.14
CA THR A 18 24.68 8.34 -17.27
C THR A 18 26.01 8.43 -18.03
N GLN A 19 26.50 7.31 -18.53
CA GLN A 19 27.79 7.29 -19.20
C GLN A 19 27.77 8.04 -20.54
N THR A 20 26.65 8.00 -21.27
CA THR A 20 26.57 8.57 -22.63
C THR A 20 25.97 9.97 -22.62
N SER A 21 24.73 10.11 -22.15
CA SER A 21 24.00 11.39 -22.15
C SER A 21 24.44 12.36 -21.06
N LYS A 22 25.29 11.92 -20.13
CA LYS A 22 25.81 12.70 -18.99
C LYS A 22 24.72 13.31 -18.12
N LYS A 23 23.53 12.70 -18.10
CA LYS A 23 22.40 13.10 -17.26
C LYS A 23 22.71 12.80 -15.80
N PRO A 24 22.61 13.78 -14.89
CA PRO A 24 22.78 13.52 -13.46
C PRO A 24 21.73 12.55 -12.93
N ILE A 25 22.14 11.58 -12.11
CA ILE A 25 21.26 10.57 -11.51
C ILE A 25 21.06 10.94 -10.04
N GLY A 26 19.81 11.13 -9.63
CA GLY A 26 19.45 11.36 -8.24
C GLY A 26 19.60 10.09 -7.41
N LEU A 27 19.96 10.25 -6.13
CA LEU A 27 19.94 9.15 -5.15
C LEU A 27 18.51 8.76 -4.74
N ASP A 28 17.55 9.65 -4.97
CA ASP A 28 16.14 9.37 -4.73
C ASP A 28 15.54 8.53 -5.87
N HIS A 29 14.71 7.55 -5.50
CA HIS A 29 14.08 6.62 -6.45
C HIS A 29 13.06 7.31 -7.37
N LYS A 30 12.46 8.42 -6.93
CA LYS A 30 11.32 9.07 -7.60
C LYS A 30 11.61 10.50 -8.04
N VAL A 31 12.54 11.19 -7.39
CA VAL A 31 12.87 12.59 -7.63
C VAL A 31 14.14 12.71 -8.48
N ALA A 32 14.02 13.37 -9.62
CA ALA A 32 15.15 13.67 -10.50
C ALA A 32 16.11 14.70 -9.88
N LEU A 33 17.40 14.57 -10.21
CA LEU A 33 18.41 15.51 -9.73
C LEU A 33 18.42 16.80 -10.57
N GLY A 34 17.69 17.81 -10.13
CA GLY A 34 17.61 19.10 -10.82
C GLY A 34 16.78 19.06 -12.10
N LYS A 35 16.86 20.11 -12.92
CA LYS A 35 15.99 20.30 -14.10
C LYS A 35 16.28 19.34 -15.27
N ASP A 36 17.50 18.83 -15.39
CA ASP A 36 17.95 17.98 -16.51
C ASP A 36 18.38 16.57 -16.05
N GLY A 37 18.25 16.28 -14.75
CA GLY A 37 18.59 14.98 -14.18
C GLY A 37 17.47 13.97 -14.31
N ILE A 38 17.77 12.75 -13.87
CA ILE A 38 16.85 11.61 -13.83
C ILE A 38 16.82 11.02 -12.42
N SER A 39 15.73 10.37 -12.05
CA SER A 39 15.66 9.64 -10.77
C SER A 39 16.41 8.32 -10.88
N LEU A 40 16.66 7.67 -9.73
CA LEU A 40 17.28 6.36 -9.73
C LEU A 40 16.44 5.31 -10.48
N ASN A 41 15.10 5.36 -10.34
CA ASN A 41 14.23 4.44 -11.09
C ASN A 41 14.28 4.69 -12.59
N ASP A 42 14.31 5.96 -13.03
CA ASP A 42 14.37 6.28 -14.46
C ASP A 42 15.70 5.82 -15.08
N PHE A 43 16.82 5.98 -14.34
CA PHE A 43 18.11 5.42 -14.75
C PHE A 43 18.04 3.91 -14.96
N TYR A 44 17.55 3.14 -13.99
CA TYR A 44 17.47 1.68 -14.12
C TYR A 44 16.46 1.22 -15.17
N ALA A 45 15.34 1.92 -15.33
CA ALA A 45 14.32 1.58 -16.31
C ALA A 45 14.78 1.82 -17.75
N ASN A 46 15.46 2.94 -18.02
CA ASN A 46 15.65 3.44 -19.38
C ASN A 46 17.12 3.56 -19.81
N TYR A 47 18.06 3.67 -18.87
CA TYR A 47 19.44 4.07 -19.16
C TYR A 47 20.51 3.06 -18.71
N ALA A 48 20.24 2.20 -17.72
CA ALA A 48 21.24 1.26 -17.19
C ALA A 48 21.69 0.20 -18.21
N SER A 49 20.79 -0.22 -19.10
CA SER A 49 21.07 -1.22 -20.15
C SER A 49 21.62 -0.61 -21.44
N THR A 50 21.32 0.66 -21.70
CA THR A 50 21.66 1.36 -22.96
C THR A 50 22.90 2.23 -22.81
N GLU A 51 23.00 2.95 -21.69
CA GLU A 51 24.07 3.90 -21.41
C GLU A 51 25.02 3.41 -20.31
N GLY A 52 24.51 2.89 -19.19
CA GLY A 52 25.33 2.58 -18.00
C GLY A 52 25.74 3.84 -17.23
N SER A 53 26.59 3.69 -16.21
CA SER A 53 26.94 4.73 -15.24
C SER A 53 28.40 5.18 -15.36
N ASN A 54 28.72 6.42 -15.01
CA ASN A 54 30.13 6.83 -14.88
C ASN A 54 30.85 6.22 -13.67
N LEU A 55 30.13 5.68 -12.68
CA LEU A 55 30.71 5.11 -11.46
C LEU A 55 31.29 3.70 -11.66
N ASP A 56 30.81 2.95 -12.65
CA ASP A 56 31.25 1.58 -12.93
C ASP A 56 32.01 1.45 -14.26
N GLY A 57 32.41 2.59 -14.84
CA GLY A 57 33.10 2.66 -16.12
C GLY A 57 32.18 2.46 -17.33
N GLY A 58 30.87 2.65 -17.17
CA GLY A 58 29.89 2.49 -18.24
C GLY A 58 29.47 1.04 -18.44
N LYS A 59 29.56 0.22 -17.39
CA LYS A 59 29.06 -1.16 -17.48
C LYS A 59 27.56 -1.09 -17.69
N LYS A 60 27.10 -1.79 -18.72
CA LYS A 60 25.68 -1.89 -19.05
C LYS A 60 25.14 -3.10 -18.31
N ALA A 61 24.19 -2.88 -17.41
CA ALA A 61 23.51 -3.97 -16.74
C ALA A 61 22.51 -4.62 -17.72
N HIS A 62 22.54 -5.95 -17.83
CA HIS A 62 21.45 -6.68 -18.49
C HIS A 62 20.16 -6.47 -17.67
N GLN A 63 19.04 -6.34 -18.37
CA GLN A 63 17.73 -5.88 -17.87
C GLN A 63 17.32 -6.37 -16.47
N ASN A 64 16.74 -5.43 -15.71
CA ASN A 64 15.92 -5.59 -14.50
C ASN A 64 16.69 -6.29 -13.36
N GLU A 65 17.17 -5.56 -12.37
CA GLU A 65 16.34 -5.23 -11.21
C GLU A 65 16.76 -3.87 -10.61
N PRO A 66 15.85 -2.88 -10.49
CA PRO A 66 15.92 -1.95 -9.39
C PRO A 66 16.09 -2.79 -8.11
N ILE A 67 16.96 -2.38 -7.19
CA ILE A 67 16.91 -2.95 -5.83
C ILE A 67 15.55 -2.55 -5.28
N ASP A 68 14.60 -3.47 -5.43
CA ASP A 68 13.25 -3.41 -4.92
C ASP A 68 13.41 -3.53 -3.40
N GLU A 69 13.60 -2.39 -2.74
CA GLU A 69 13.15 -2.32 -1.36
C GLU A 69 11.68 -2.74 -1.42
N PRO A 70 11.29 -3.87 -0.80
CA PRO A 70 9.98 -4.45 -1.00
C PRO A 70 8.96 -3.37 -0.68
N SER A 71 8.22 -2.88 -1.68
CA SER A 71 7.17 -1.91 -1.42
C SER A 71 6.12 -2.59 -0.55
N VAL A 72 6.17 -2.35 0.75
CA VAL A 72 5.18 -2.84 1.68
C VAL A 72 4.03 -1.86 1.72
N VAL A 73 2.81 -2.37 1.88
CA VAL A 73 1.65 -1.50 2.04
C VAL A 73 1.71 -0.88 3.44
N GLU A 74 1.82 0.43 3.49
CA GLU A 74 1.86 1.20 4.73
C GLU A 74 0.52 1.88 5.04
N GLY A 75 0.36 2.33 6.28
CA GLY A 75 -0.80 3.12 6.70
C GLY A 75 -2.12 2.35 6.64
N LEU A 76 -2.06 1.01 6.68
CA LEU A 76 -3.25 0.17 6.69
C LEU A 76 -4.08 0.46 7.95
N LYS A 77 -5.31 0.93 7.72
CA LYS A 77 -6.30 1.28 8.74
C LYS A 77 -7.63 0.63 8.40
N TYR A 78 -8.50 0.55 9.40
CA TYR A 78 -9.86 0.08 9.20
C TYR A 78 -10.90 0.94 9.89
N THR A 79 -12.12 0.93 9.34
CA THR A 79 -13.34 1.46 9.97
C THR A 79 -14.32 0.30 10.11
N PRO A 80 -14.79 -0.01 11.33
CA PRO A 80 -15.73 -1.10 11.55
C PRO A 80 -17.13 -0.74 11.05
N ALA A 81 -17.84 -1.75 10.55
CA ALA A 81 -19.24 -1.69 10.16
C ALA A 81 -19.94 -3.00 10.56
N ASP A 82 -21.23 -3.12 10.27
CA ASP A 82 -22.01 -4.31 10.59
C ASP A 82 -21.58 -5.46 9.68
N SER A 83 -21.11 -6.55 10.30
CA SER A 83 -20.59 -7.74 9.60
C SER A 83 -19.54 -7.45 8.51
N SER A 84 -18.88 -6.30 8.60
CA SER A 84 -17.90 -5.85 7.60
C SER A 84 -16.92 -4.85 8.19
N VAL A 85 -15.80 -4.65 7.51
CA VAL A 85 -14.83 -3.59 7.83
C VAL A 85 -14.38 -2.92 6.54
N LYS A 86 -14.30 -1.58 6.55
CA LYS A 86 -13.70 -0.82 5.44
C LYS A 86 -12.22 -0.65 5.72
N LEU A 87 -11.39 -1.16 4.83
CA LEU A 87 -9.93 -1.06 4.86
C LEU A 87 -9.48 0.09 3.96
N THR A 88 -8.49 0.84 4.41
CA THR A 88 -7.83 1.91 3.65
C THR A 88 -6.35 1.88 3.92
N TRP A 89 -5.53 2.14 2.90
CA TRP A 89 -4.08 2.17 3.02
C TRP A 89 -3.47 3.27 2.15
N THR A 90 -2.20 3.54 2.35
CA THR A 90 -1.46 4.49 1.51
C THR A 90 -1.23 3.86 0.14
N ALA A 91 -1.57 4.59 -0.93
CA ALA A 91 -1.31 4.13 -2.29
C ALA A 91 0.21 4.02 -2.54
N VAL A 92 0.65 2.82 -2.91
CA VAL A 92 2.01 2.55 -3.36
C VAL A 92 2.15 3.02 -4.81
N SER A 93 3.13 3.90 -5.05
CA SER A 93 3.41 4.44 -6.38
C SER A 93 4.02 3.37 -7.28
N GLY A 94 3.39 3.08 -8.41
CA GLY A 94 3.81 2.01 -9.33
C GLY A 94 3.05 0.69 -9.11
N ALA A 95 2.16 0.63 -8.12
CA ALA A 95 1.31 -0.52 -7.91
C ALA A 95 0.39 -0.81 -9.10
N GLU A 96 0.45 -2.03 -9.61
CA GLU A 96 -0.49 -2.55 -10.60
C GLU A 96 -1.81 -2.94 -9.93
N ALA A 97 -1.74 -3.52 -8.74
CA ALA A 97 -2.88 -3.99 -7.96
C ALA A 97 -2.53 -4.18 -6.48
N TYR A 98 -3.56 -4.37 -5.67
CA TYR A 98 -3.49 -4.77 -4.27
C TYR A 98 -4.30 -6.05 -4.06
N ALA A 99 -3.84 -6.90 -3.15
CA ALA A 99 -4.58 -8.07 -2.72
C ALA A 99 -4.76 -8.03 -1.20
N VAL A 100 -5.99 -8.26 -0.77
CA VAL A 100 -6.33 -8.36 0.65
C VAL A 100 -6.22 -9.83 1.04
N TYR A 101 -5.47 -10.09 2.10
CA TYR A 101 -5.30 -11.41 2.69
C TYR A 101 -5.87 -11.43 4.09
N ARG A 102 -6.56 -12.52 4.43
CA ARG A 102 -7.05 -12.78 5.79
C ARG A 102 -6.37 -14.04 6.32
N LYS A 103 -5.95 -14.01 7.58
CA LYS A 103 -5.40 -15.19 8.23
C LYS A 103 -6.49 -16.23 8.47
N ASN A 104 -6.19 -17.47 8.13
CA ASN A 104 -7.01 -18.65 8.35
C ASN A 104 -6.16 -19.72 9.05
N GLY A 105 -6.30 -19.82 10.37
CA GLY A 105 -5.43 -20.65 11.21
C GLY A 105 -3.97 -20.17 11.15
N SER A 106 -3.08 -21.04 10.68
CA SER A 106 -1.66 -20.73 10.47
C SER A 106 -1.33 -20.15 9.09
N SER A 107 -2.30 -20.10 8.17
CA SER A 107 -2.09 -19.72 6.76
C SER A 107 -2.74 -18.37 6.42
N TRP A 108 -2.28 -17.74 5.34
CA TRP A 108 -2.91 -16.54 4.78
C TRP A 108 -3.70 -16.91 3.52
N ALA A 109 -4.95 -16.47 3.44
CA ALA A 109 -5.83 -16.70 2.30
C ALA A 109 -6.16 -15.37 1.61
N LYS A 110 -5.98 -15.32 0.27
CA LYS A 110 -6.41 -14.17 -0.53
C LYS A 110 -7.92 -14.09 -0.51
N VAL A 111 -8.47 -12.97 -0.07
CA VAL A 111 -9.92 -12.73 -0.01
C VAL A 111 -10.41 -11.82 -1.12
N ALA A 112 -9.55 -10.93 -1.62
CA ALA A 112 -9.91 -9.98 -2.65
C ALA A 112 -8.68 -9.44 -3.39
N GLU A 113 -8.94 -8.84 -4.54
CA GLU A 113 -7.99 -8.10 -5.35
C GLU A 113 -8.66 -6.80 -5.81
N THR A 114 -7.91 -5.69 -5.80
CA THR A 114 -8.42 -4.37 -6.15
C THR A 114 -7.28 -3.50 -6.67
N THR A 115 -7.58 -2.56 -7.56
CA THR A 115 -6.62 -1.52 -8.00
C THR A 115 -6.73 -0.25 -7.15
N SER A 116 -7.77 -0.13 -6.32
CA SER A 116 -7.97 1.01 -5.42
C SER A 116 -7.25 0.81 -4.10
N ALA A 117 -6.79 1.91 -3.48
CA ALA A 117 -6.15 1.89 -2.15
C ALA A 117 -7.15 1.73 -0.98
N SER A 118 -8.27 1.06 -1.23
CA SER A 118 -9.31 0.78 -0.24
C SER A 118 -10.11 -0.45 -0.64
N TYR A 119 -10.65 -1.16 0.35
CA TYR A 119 -11.50 -2.33 0.13
C TYR A 119 -12.45 -2.55 1.31
N THR A 120 -13.70 -2.93 1.04
CA THR A 120 -14.66 -3.31 2.08
C THR A 120 -14.70 -4.82 2.22
N LEU A 121 -14.17 -5.34 3.32
CA LEU A 121 -14.21 -6.75 3.66
C LEU A 121 -15.54 -7.09 4.31
N THR A 122 -16.37 -7.87 3.63
CA THR A 122 -17.71 -8.28 4.07
C THR A 122 -17.76 -9.74 4.52
N GLY A 123 -18.91 -10.19 5.02
CA GLY A 123 -19.10 -11.58 5.44
C GLY A 123 -18.35 -11.93 6.72
N LEU A 124 -18.11 -10.94 7.59
CA LEU A 124 -17.44 -11.12 8.87
C LEU A 124 -18.46 -11.33 10.00
N THR A 125 -18.11 -12.14 10.97
CA THR A 125 -18.91 -12.31 12.18
C THR A 125 -18.74 -11.09 13.07
N ALA A 126 -19.86 -10.51 13.48
CA ALA A 126 -19.91 -9.33 14.34
C ALA A 126 -19.10 -9.54 15.64
N GLY A 127 -18.28 -8.56 16.02
CA GLY A 127 -17.44 -8.62 17.23
C GLY A 127 -16.31 -9.65 17.23
N THR A 128 -16.07 -10.35 16.12
CA THR A 128 -14.97 -11.33 16.00
C THR A 128 -13.71 -10.67 15.47
N ASN A 129 -12.55 -10.99 16.06
CA ASN A 129 -11.26 -10.47 15.61
C ASN A 129 -10.74 -11.24 14.40
N TYR A 130 -10.27 -10.52 13.38
CA TYR A 130 -9.63 -11.09 12.19
C TYR A 130 -8.26 -10.45 11.98
N GLN A 131 -7.24 -11.23 11.63
CA GLN A 131 -5.97 -10.70 11.16
C GLN A 131 -6.03 -10.51 9.63
N VAL A 132 -5.74 -9.30 9.17
CA VAL A 132 -5.81 -8.90 7.77
C VAL A 132 -4.52 -8.21 7.37
N ALA A 133 -4.02 -8.56 6.20
CA ALA A 133 -2.86 -7.93 5.55
C ALA A 133 -3.25 -7.49 4.14
N VAL A 134 -2.56 -6.47 3.62
CA VAL A 134 -2.70 -6.05 2.24
C VAL A 134 -1.31 -6.11 1.62
N VAL A 135 -1.24 -6.73 0.45
CA VAL A 135 -0.01 -6.86 -0.33
C VAL A 135 -0.17 -6.14 -1.65
N VAL A 136 0.93 -5.68 -2.21
CA VAL A 136 0.96 -4.96 -3.49
C VAL A 136 1.49 -5.86 -4.60
N LYS A 137 1.04 -5.61 -5.82
CA LYS A 137 1.59 -6.18 -7.05
C LYS A 137 2.35 -5.11 -7.81
N GLU A 138 3.61 -5.40 -8.12
CA GLU A 138 4.50 -4.55 -8.90
C GLU A 138 5.30 -5.42 -9.87
N ASN A 139 5.54 -4.91 -11.08
CA ASN A 139 6.28 -5.63 -12.13
C ASN A 139 5.76 -7.06 -12.37
N GLY A 140 4.44 -7.24 -12.36
CA GLY A 140 3.79 -8.53 -12.51
C GLY A 140 3.87 -9.48 -11.30
N LYS A 141 4.57 -9.14 -10.21
CA LYS A 141 4.82 -10.00 -9.05
C LYS A 141 4.13 -9.47 -7.79
N TRP A 142 3.66 -10.38 -6.94
CA TRP A 142 3.10 -10.04 -5.62
C TRP A 142 4.20 -9.99 -4.57
N ASN A 143 4.25 -8.89 -3.81
CA ASN A 143 5.09 -8.81 -2.62
C ASN A 143 4.34 -9.40 -1.41
N LEU A 144 4.52 -10.71 -1.16
CA LEU A 144 3.79 -11.45 -0.12
C LEU A 144 4.32 -11.22 1.31
N ASP A 145 4.62 -9.96 1.64
CA ASP A 145 4.94 -9.56 3.01
C ASP A 145 3.66 -9.25 3.81
N TYR A 146 3.43 -10.00 4.88
CA TYR A 146 2.31 -9.83 5.79
C TYR A 146 2.71 -9.14 7.11
N SER A 147 3.93 -8.61 7.21
CA SER A 147 4.48 -7.96 8.41
C SER A 147 3.61 -6.80 8.93
N ASN A 148 2.99 -6.05 8.02
CA ASN A 148 2.07 -4.94 8.31
C ASN A 148 0.62 -5.39 8.55
N ALA A 149 0.39 -6.66 8.88
CA ALA A 149 -0.94 -7.15 9.23
C ALA A 149 -1.53 -6.40 10.42
N ILE A 150 -2.81 -6.06 10.33
CA ILE A 150 -3.59 -5.46 11.41
C ILE A 150 -4.66 -6.43 11.90
N THR A 151 -5.09 -6.24 13.15
CA THR A 151 -6.29 -6.91 13.68
C THR A 151 -7.49 -5.99 13.49
N VAL A 152 -8.53 -6.52 12.84
CA VAL A 152 -9.78 -5.81 12.57
C VAL A 152 -10.93 -6.51 13.28
N THR A 153 -11.90 -5.72 13.75
CA THR A 153 -13.06 -6.22 14.48
C THR A 153 -14.30 -5.50 13.94
N PRO A 154 -15.24 -6.18 13.27
CA PRO A 154 -16.52 -5.59 12.88
C PRO A 154 -17.32 -5.13 14.11
N ASN A 155 -18.28 -4.24 13.90
CA ASN A 155 -19.21 -3.85 14.96
C ASN A 155 -19.83 -5.11 15.58
N LYS A 156 -20.04 -5.08 16.91
CA LYS A 156 -20.90 -6.08 17.54
C LYS A 156 -22.30 -5.91 16.98
N ALA A 157 -23.01 -7.02 16.82
CA ALA A 157 -24.41 -6.96 16.47
C ALA A 157 -25.12 -6.13 17.54
N ASP A 158 -25.95 -5.18 17.11
CA ASP A 158 -26.75 -4.39 18.02
C ASP A 158 -27.81 -5.32 18.64
N THR A 159 -27.48 -5.92 19.80
CA THR A 159 -28.40 -6.81 20.51
C THR A 159 -29.58 -6.05 21.13
N ASN A 160 -29.57 -4.72 21.08
CA ASN A 160 -30.61 -3.85 21.62
C ASN A 160 -31.87 -3.76 20.74
N ASN A 161 -31.90 -4.38 19.55
CA ASN A 161 -33.06 -4.35 18.66
C ASN A 161 -33.49 -5.72 18.12
N LEU A 162 -33.10 -6.81 18.81
CA LEU A 162 -33.40 -8.18 18.37
C LEU A 162 -34.81 -8.70 18.77
N TYR A 163 -35.57 -7.94 19.56
CA TYR A 163 -36.93 -8.31 19.94
C TYR A 163 -37.82 -7.06 20.05
N PRO A 164 -39.06 -7.07 19.54
CA PRO A 164 -40.01 -6.00 19.87
C PRO A 164 -40.19 -5.99 21.39
N VAL A 165 -39.97 -4.84 22.01
CA VAL A 165 -40.27 -4.65 23.43
C VAL A 165 -41.78 -4.71 23.59
N VAL A 166 -42.31 -5.82 24.09
CA VAL A 166 -43.73 -5.92 24.44
C VAL A 166 -43.95 -5.16 25.74
N GLN A 167 -44.59 -4.00 25.66
CA GLN A 167 -45.09 -3.29 26.83
C GLN A 167 -46.44 -3.90 27.21
N THR A 168 -46.51 -4.54 28.38
CA THR A 168 -47.79 -4.98 28.94
C THR A 168 -48.41 -3.81 29.70
N GLN A 169 -49.62 -3.41 29.32
CA GLN A 169 -50.41 -2.47 30.11
C GLN A 169 -51.64 -3.19 30.66
N VAL A 170 -51.83 -3.11 31.98
CA VAL A 170 -53.06 -3.56 32.64
C VAL A 170 -54.01 -2.38 32.70
N LYS A 171 -55.15 -2.47 32.01
CA LYS A 171 -56.22 -1.47 32.09
C LYS A 171 -57.53 -2.21 32.39
N ASN A 172 -58.18 -1.87 33.50
CA ASN A 172 -59.42 -2.50 33.98
C ASN A 172 -59.39 -4.04 34.02
N GLY A 173 -58.32 -4.65 34.54
CA GLY A 173 -58.24 -6.10 34.74
C GLY A 173 -58.05 -6.94 33.46
N LYS A 174 -57.76 -6.31 32.32
CA LYS A 174 -57.38 -6.99 31.07
C LYS A 174 -55.94 -6.63 30.69
N ILE A 175 -55.17 -7.64 30.28
CA ILE A 175 -53.82 -7.47 29.73
C ILE A 175 -53.95 -7.19 28.24
N GLY A 176 -53.47 -6.02 27.80
CA GLY A 176 -53.32 -5.68 26.38
C GLY A 176 -51.86 -5.77 25.96
N PHE A 177 -51.61 -6.34 24.78
CA PHE A 177 -50.30 -6.33 24.12
C PHE A 177 -50.32 -5.26 23.03
N LYS A 178 -49.38 -4.32 23.06
CA LYS A 178 -49.12 -3.39 21.95
C LYS A 178 -47.80 -3.78 21.29
N TRP A 179 -47.83 -3.82 19.96
CA TRP A 179 -46.65 -3.96 19.11
C TRP A 179 -46.23 -2.55 18.67
N ASN A 180 -44.93 -2.23 18.73
CA ASN A 180 -44.35 -1.08 18.07
C ASN A 180 -43.71 -1.51 16.76
#